data_AF-A0A433DCM6-F1
#
_entry.id   AF-A0A433DCM6-F1
#
_cell.length_a   1.000
_cell.length_b   1.000
_cell.length_c   1.000
_cell.angle_alpha   90.00
_cell.angle_beta   90.00
_cell.angle_gamma   90.00
#
_symmetry.space_group_name_H-M   'P 1'
#
loop_
_entity.id
_entity.type
_entity.pdbx_description
1 polymer ?
#
loop_
_entity_poly.entity_id
_entity_poly.type
_entity_poly.pdbx_seq_one_letter_code
_entity_poly.pdbx_strand_id
1 'polypeptide(L)'
;MSYSFVIPFRERLGEEEPTHPSLWDTSLQFIDTHPQYRIPQNQSLVNFITQGSKHGGWNLCHFLPGAIEVLDLRFYKSPAYQEFFIAIDEAGGFFYAGWGPEHVRSIGSTLLLPRSAVKWWHEIGVREAGLAYCPSDLETGKARADCICRLEENFERSSKSCLAEFFDL
;
A
#
# COMPACT_ATOMS: atom_id res chain seq x y z
N MET A 1 2.29 12.06 10.19
CA MET A 1 1.87 10.67 9.95
C MET A 1 0.37 10.68 9.70
N SER A 2 -0.04 10.24 8.52
CA SER A 2 -1.44 10.21 8.06
C SER A 2 -1.93 8.80 7.74
N TYR A 3 -1.01 7.93 7.32
CA TYR A 3 -1.27 6.52 7.06
C TYR A 3 -0.14 5.67 7.65
N SER A 4 -0.43 4.49 8.16
CA SER A 4 0.61 3.56 8.59
C SER A 4 0.19 2.11 8.51
N PHE A 5 1.16 1.24 8.27
CA PHE A 5 0.96 -0.19 8.05
C PHE A 5 2.10 -1.01 8.64
N VAL A 6 1.91 -2.33 8.69
CA VAL A 6 2.96 -3.30 9.10
C VAL A 6 3.38 -4.20 7.93
N ILE A 7 2.42 -4.77 7.19
CA ILE A 7 2.72 -5.70 6.10
C ILE A 7 2.33 -5.09 4.75
N PRO A 8 3.29 -4.78 3.87
CA PRO A 8 3.04 -4.52 2.46
C PRO A 8 2.98 -5.84 1.68
N PHE A 9 1.91 -6.04 0.90
CA PHE A 9 1.57 -7.32 0.30
C PHE A 9 1.28 -7.17 -1.20
N ARG A 10 1.71 -8.17 -1.97
CA ARG A 10 1.35 -8.36 -3.37
C ARG A 10 0.35 -9.49 -3.51
N GLU A 11 -0.79 -9.20 -4.14
CA GLU A 11 -1.84 -10.20 -4.36
C GLU A 11 -1.36 -11.40 -5.20
N ARG A 12 -0.70 -11.09 -6.33
CA ARG A 12 -0.26 -12.07 -7.33
C ARG A 12 1.19 -11.88 -7.72
N LEU A 13 1.82 -12.93 -8.26
CA LEU A 13 3.20 -12.89 -8.72
C LEU A 13 3.25 -13.04 -10.25
N GLY A 14 4.20 -12.37 -10.90
CA GLY A 14 4.45 -12.54 -12.33
C GLY A 14 3.52 -11.73 -13.22
N GLU A 15 3.24 -12.27 -14.42
CA GLU A 15 2.45 -11.62 -15.48
C GLU A 15 0.95 -11.89 -15.39
N GLU A 16 0.44 -12.33 -14.23
CA GLU A 16 -1.00 -12.53 -14.05
C GLU A 16 -1.73 -11.19 -14.19
N GLU A 17 -2.82 -11.20 -14.97
CA GLU A 17 -3.66 -10.02 -15.13
C GLU A 17 -4.08 -9.47 -13.75
N PRO A 18 -4.04 -8.14 -13.54
CA PRO A 18 -4.53 -7.52 -12.34
C PRO A 18 -5.93 -8.02 -12.03
N THR A 19 -6.23 -8.32 -10.77
CA THR A 19 -7.59 -8.66 -10.34
C THR A 19 -8.56 -7.49 -10.60
N HIS A 20 -8.01 -6.26 -10.68
CA HIS A 20 -8.74 -5.01 -10.83
C HIS A 20 -8.05 -4.07 -11.84
N PRO A 21 -8.00 -4.42 -13.13
CA PRO A 21 -7.16 -3.73 -14.11
C PRO A 21 -7.54 -2.25 -14.26
N SER A 22 -8.84 -1.93 -14.14
CA SER A 22 -9.34 -0.56 -14.28
C SER A 22 -9.12 0.33 -13.05
N LEU A 23 -8.83 -0.21 -11.86
CA LEU A 23 -8.71 0.63 -10.65
C LEU A 23 -7.55 1.63 -10.77
N TRP A 24 -6.42 1.16 -11.29
CA TRP A 24 -5.25 2.00 -11.49
C TRP A 24 -5.50 3.07 -12.54
N ASP A 25 -6.09 2.70 -13.67
CA ASP A 25 -6.41 3.63 -14.75
C ASP A 25 -7.41 4.70 -14.31
N THR A 26 -8.46 4.33 -13.57
CA THR A 26 -9.40 5.29 -12.96
C THR A 26 -8.69 6.23 -11.98
N SER A 27 -7.75 5.71 -11.19
CA SER A 27 -6.98 6.51 -10.24
C SER A 27 -6.03 7.50 -10.94
N LEU A 28 -5.40 7.10 -12.04
CA LEU A 28 -4.57 7.97 -12.86
C LEU A 28 -5.41 9.06 -13.54
N GLN A 29 -6.57 8.70 -14.10
CA GLN A 29 -7.50 9.65 -14.69
C GLN A 29 -7.96 10.70 -13.68
N PHE A 30 -8.18 10.31 -12.42
CA PHE A 30 -8.47 11.27 -11.34
C PHE A 30 -7.32 12.26 -11.14
N ILE A 31 -6.07 11.80 -11.05
CA ILE A 31 -4.90 12.66 -10.84
C ILE A 31 -4.61 13.57 -12.06
N ASP A 32 -4.96 13.15 -13.27
CA ASP A 32 -4.85 13.98 -14.47
C ASP A 32 -5.91 15.07 -14.53
N THR A 33 -7.13 14.78 -14.05
CA THR A 33 -8.23 15.75 -13.98
C THR A 33 -8.18 16.66 -12.74
N HIS A 34 -7.44 16.26 -11.70
CA HIS A 34 -7.24 17.02 -10.46
C HIS A 34 -5.75 17.27 -10.16
N PRO A 35 -5.03 18.00 -11.04
CA PRO A 35 -3.59 18.21 -10.89
C PRO A 35 -3.20 18.91 -9.58
N GLN A 36 -4.11 19.65 -8.94
CA GLN A 36 -3.91 20.28 -7.64
C GLN A 36 -3.66 19.29 -6.49
N TYR A 37 -4.08 18.03 -6.63
CA TYR A 37 -3.85 16.97 -5.65
C TYR A 37 -2.62 16.12 -5.95
N ARG A 38 -1.92 16.38 -7.07
CA ARG A 38 -0.76 15.61 -7.49
C ARG A 38 0.43 15.86 -6.55
N ILE A 39 0.89 14.80 -5.92
CA ILE A 39 2.18 14.81 -5.21
C ILE A 39 3.30 14.53 -6.21
N PRO A 40 4.39 15.33 -6.24
CA PRO A 40 5.56 15.04 -7.09
C PRO A 40 6.08 13.62 -6.85
N GLN A 41 6.49 12.92 -7.92
CA GLN A 41 6.92 11.52 -7.84
C GLN A 41 8.06 11.28 -6.84
N ASN A 42 9.02 12.19 -6.75
CA ASN A 42 10.12 12.13 -5.79
C ASN A 42 9.70 12.39 -4.33
N GLN A 43 8.46 12.79 -4.11
CA GLN A 43 7.86 13.02 -2.80
C GLN A 43 6.71 12.07 -2.50
N SER A 44 6.24 11.26 -3.46
CA SER A 44 5.13 10.33 -3.29
C SER A 44 5.61 8.89 -3.08
N LEU A 45 4.66 7.96 -2.94
CA LEU A 45 4.93 6.52 -2.91
C LEU A 45 4.47 5.83 -4.20
N VAL A 46 4.41 6.55 -5.32
CA VAL A 46 3.95 5.94 -6.58
C VAL A 46 4.85 4.80 -7.06
N ASN A 47 6.16 4.86 -6.76
CA ASN A 47 7.09 3.78 -7.11
C ASN A 47 6.75 2.47 -6.37
N PHE A 48 6.27 2.53 -5.12
CA PHE A 48 5.86 1.34 -4.35
C PHE A 48 4.82 0.51 -5.10
N ILE A 49 3.90 1.15 -5.82
CA ILE A 49 2.83 0.48 -6.57
C ILE A 49 3.11 0.32 -8.06
N THR A 50 4.20 0.86 -8.61
CA THR A 50 4.50 0.77 -10.06
C THR A 50 5.83 0.10 -10.38
N GLN A 51 6.74 -0.05 -9.41
CA GLN A 51 8.04 -0.66 -9.63
C GLN A 51 7.91 -2.09 -10.15
N GLY A 52 8.66 -2.40 -11.22
CA GLY A 52 8.64 -3.71 -11.89
C GLY A 52 7.40 -3.97 -12.75
N SER A 53 6.43 -3.07 -12.79
CA SER A 53 5.26 -3.20 -13.67
C SER A 53 5.62 -2.94 -15.14
N LYS A 54 4.90 -3.60 -16.05
CA LYS A 54 4.95 -3.26 -17.47
C LYS A 54 4.28 -1.90 -17.67
N HIS A 55 4.93 -1.01 -18.43
CA HIS A 55 4.40 0.29 -18.86
C HIS A 55 3.92 1.24 -17.75
N GLY A 56 4.41 1.11 -16.51
CA GLY A 56 4.00 1.97 -15.39
C GLY A 56 2.61 1.65 -14.83
N GLY A 57 2.13 0.42 -15.06
CA GLY A 57 0.90 -0.10 -14.46
C GLY A 57 1.03 -0.35 -12.96
N TRP A 58 -0.05 -0.83 -12.36
CA TRP A 58 -0.05 -1.25 -10.96
C TRP A 58 0.62 -2.63 -10.81
N ASN A 59 1.64 -2.71 -9.94
CA ASN A 59 2.37 -3.94 -9.61
C ASN A 59 1.66 -4.82 -8.55
N LEU A 60 0.40 -4.51 -8.24
CA LEU A 60 -0.46 -5.17 -7.25
C LEU A 60 -0.02 -5.06 -5.78
N CYS A 61 0.99 -4.23 -5.48
CA CYS A 61 1.35 -3.91 -4.12
C CYS A 61 0.27 -3.05 -3.46
N HIS A 62 -0.06 -3.39 -2.23
CA HIS A 62 -0.93 -2.62 -1.35
C HIS A 62 -0.57 -2.90 0.11
N PHE A 63 -1.12 -2.11 1.01
CA PHE A 63 -0.93 -2.31 2.45
C PHE A 63 -2.01 -3.26 2.96
N LEU A 64 -1.60 -4.34 3.62
CA LEU A 64 -2.51 -5.40 4.03
C LEU A 64 -3.29 -4.97 5.30
N PRO A 65 -4.61 -4.77 5.23
CA PRO A 65 -5.41 -4.26 6.35
C PRO A 65 -5.57 -5.28 7.48
N GLY A 66 -5.58 -6.58 7.15
CA GLY A 66 -5.74 -7.65 8.14
C GLY A 66 -4.56 -7.75 9.11
N ALA A 67 -3.39 -7.21 8.75
CA ALA A 67 -2.29 -7.07 9.69
C ALA A 67 -2.62 -5.94 10.68
N ILE A 68 -2.31 -4.69 10.34
CA ILE A 68 -2.62 -3.48 11.11
C ILE A 68 -2.61 -2.28 10.15
N GLU A 69 -3.65 -1.44 10.21
CA GLU A 69 -3.66 -0.07 9.66
C GLU A 69 -3.90 0.94 10.79
N VAL A 70 -3.06 1.97 10.88
CA VAL A 70 -3.27 3.11 11.79
C VAL A 70 -3.43 4.37 10.95
N LEU A 71 -4.61 4.99 11.03
CA LEU A 71 -5.07 5.99 10.07
C LEU A 71 -5.39 7.32 10.75
N ASP A 72 -4.92 8.43 10.18
CA ASP A 72 -5.41 9.76 10.54
C ASP A 72 -6.64 10.10 9.71
N LEU A 73 -7.81 10.10 10.36
CA LEU A 73 -9.09 10.37 9.70
C LEU A 73 -9.16 11.75 9.04
N ARG A 74 -8.29 12.71 9.38
CA ARG A 74 -8.23 14.01 8.69
C ARG A 74 -7.85 13.87 7.22
N PHE A 75 -6.98 12.92 6.88
CA PHE A 75 -6.64 12.64 5.49
C PHE A 75 -7.87 12.11 4.75
N TYR A 76 -8.56 11.12 5.32
CA TYR A 76 -9.77 10.54 4.72
C TYR A 76 -10.93 11.52 4.61
N LYS A 77 -11.00 12.52 5.50
CA LYS A 77 -11.98 13.62 5.46
C LYS A 77 -11.52 14.81 4.61
N SER A 78 -10.30 14.78 4.06
CA SER A 78 -9.78 15.88 3.23
C SER A 78 -10.51 15.94 1.88
N PRO A 79 -10.60 17.13 1.25
CA PRO A 79 -11.19 17.26 -0.09
C PRO A 79 -10.55 16.31 -1.12
N ALA A 80 -9.22 16.19 -1.09
CA ALA A 80 -8.47 15.32 -2.00
C ALA A 80 -8.93 13.85 -1.94
N TYR A 81 -9.05 13.29 -0.74
CA TYR A 81 -9.48 11.89 -0.59
C TYR A 81 -10.98 11.71 -0.84
N GLN A 82 -11.81 12.69 -0.43
CA GLN A 82 -13.25 12.62 -0.66
C GLN A 82 -13.59 12.66 -2.17
N GLU A 83 -12.98 13.59 -2.92
CA GLU A 83 -13.15 13.68 -4.37
C GLU A 83 -12.58 12.45 -5.08
N PHE A 84 -11.42 11.93 -4.63
CA PHE A 84 -10.88 10.68 -5.13
C PHE A 84 -11.85 9.52 -4.91
N PHE A 85 -12.37 9.35 -3.69
CA PHE A 85 -13.30 8.27 -3.37
C PHE A 85 -14.60 8.37 -4.17
N ILE A 86 -15.14 9.59 -4.38
CA ILE A 86 -16.32 9.80 -5.23
C ILE A 86 -16.04 9.34 -6.66
N ALA A 87 -14.90 9.72 -7.26
CA ALA A 87 -14.54 9.28 -8.61
C ALA A 87 -14.39 7.74 -8.71
N ILE A 88 -13.84 7.10 -7.67
CA ILE A 88 -13.76 5.64 -7.58
C ILE A 88 -15.16 5.00 -7.44
N ASP A 89 -16.04 5.56 -6.60
CA ASP A 89 -17.39 5.04 -6.39
C ASP A 89 -18.26 5.16 -7.64
N GLU A 90 -18.22 6.31 -8.33
CA GLU A 90 -18.93 6.58 -9.57
C GLU A 90 -18.48 5.68 -10.73
N ALA A 91 -17.23 5.25 -10.74
CA ALA A 91 -16.73 4.27 -11.71
C ALA A 91 -17.33 2.86 -11.52
N GLY A 92 -17.96 2.59 -10.37
CA GLY A 92 -18.73 1.38 -10.10
C GLY A 92 -17.90 0.10 -9.89
N GLY A 93 -16.58 0.20 -9.85
CA GLY A 93 -15.69 -0.97 -9.80
C GLY A 93 -15.77 -1.78 -8.50
N PHE A 94 -16.29 -1.22 -7.41
CA PHE A 94 -16.64 -1.98 -6.20
C PHE A 94 -17.63 -3.13 -6.50
N PHE A 95 -18.60 -2.88 -7.39
CA PHE A 95 -19.64 -3.85 -7.74
C PHE A 95 -19.32 -4.64 -9.02
N TYR A 96 -18.70 -3.98 -10.01
CA TYR A 96 -18.51 -4.56 -11.34
C TYR A 96 -17.13 -5.19 -11.57
N ALA A 97 -16.13 -4.80 -10.77
CA ALA A 97 -14.74 -5.23 -10.95
C ALA A 97 -14.10 -5.78 -9.67
N GLY A 98 -14.85 -5.88 -8.57
CA GLY A 98 -14.41 -6.46 -7.30
C GLY A 98 -13.41 -5.62 -6.51
N TRP A 99 -13.35 -4.30 -6.72
CA TRP A 99 -12.37 -3.45 -6.05
C TRP A 99 -12.44 -3.56 -4.52
N GLY A 100 -11.36 -4.05 -3.91
CA GLY A 100 -11.22 -4.10 -2.46
C GLY A 100 -10.97 -2.72 -1.83
N PRO A 101 -11.55 -2.41 -0.66
CA PRO A 101 -11.36 -1.12 0.00
C PRO A 101 -9.90 -0.86 0.40
N GLU A 102 -9.11 -1.91 0.65
CA GLU A 102 -7.67 -1.84 0.90
C GLU A 102 -6.85 -1.40 -0.32
N HIS A 103 -7.24 -1.82 -1.52
CA HIS A 103 -6.61 -1.38 -2.76
C HIS A 103 -6.83 0.12 -2.94
N VAL A 104 -8.08 0.58 -2.74
CA VAL A 104 -8.45 1.99 -2.83
C VAL A 104 -7.72 2.84 -1.80
N ARG A 105 -7.66 2.39 -0.53
CA ARG A 105 -6.91 3.10 0.53
C ARG A 105 -5.42 3.18 0.22
N SER A 106 -4.83 2.09 -0.28
CA SER A 106 -3.40 2.03 -0.60
C SER A 106 -3.06 2.95 -1.76
N ILE A 107 -3.80 2.85 -2.88
CA ILE A 107 -3.61 3.71 -4.05
C ILE A 107 -3.83 5.18 -3.67
N GLY A 108 -4.92 5.52 -3.01
CA GLY A 108 -5.19 6.89 -2.56
C GLY A 108 -4.08 7.44 -1.66
N SER A 109 -3.55 6.63 -0.74
CA SER A 109 -2.43 7.04 0.13
C SER A 109 -1.12 7.22 -0.65
N THR A 110 -0.88 6.45 -1.71
CA THR A 110 0.35 6.59 -2.51
C THR A 110 0.34 7.79 -3.44
N LEU A 111 -0.86 8.18 -3.92
CA LEU A 111 -1.05 9.28 -4.87
C LEU A 111 -1.26 10.64 -4.19
N LEU A 112 -1.96 10.67 -3.04
CA LEU A 112 -2.46 11.92 -2.42
C LEU A 112 -1.69 12.32 -1.15
N LEU A 113 -0.76 11.50 -0.68
CA LEU A 113 0.11 11.83 0.45
C LEU A 113 1.58 11.92 0.03
N PRO A 114 2.36 12.82 0.66
CA PRO A 114 3.80 12.72 0.60
C PRO A 114 4.25 11.45 1.34
N ARG A 115 5.34 10.83 0.87
CA ARG A 115 6.00 9.66 1.48
C ARG A 115 6.25 9.84 2.97
N SER A 116 6.64 11.04 3.39
CA SER A 116 6.89 11.35 4.81
C SER A 116 5.64 11.27 5.69
N ALA A 117 4.43 11.27 5.11
CA ALA A 117 3.18 11.07 5.83
C ALA A 117 2.79 9.59 5.97
N VAL A 118 3.49 8.68 5.30
CA VAL A 118 3.24 7.24 5.36
C VAL A 118 4.34 6.55 6.18
N LYS A 119 3.94 5.83 7.23
CA LYS A 119 4.88 5.16 8.14
C LYS A 119 4.74 3.64 8.07
N TRP A 120 5.87 2.95 7.94
CA TRP A 120 5.96 1.52 8.21
C TRP A 120 6.30 1.29 9.69
N TRP A 121 5.50 0.49 10.39
CA TRP A 121 5.69 0.11 11.79
C TRP A 121 6.49 -1.18 11.91
N HIS A 122 7.81 -1.05 11.80
CA HIS A 122 8.75 -2.16 11.96
C HIS A 122 8.88 -2.66 13.41
N GLU A 123 8.35 -1.90 14.37
CA GLU A 123 8.42 -2.24 15.80
C GLU A 123 7.25 -3.10 16.28
N ILE A 124 6.18 -3.23 15.49
CA ILE A 124 4.93 -3.89 15.91
C ILE A 124 4.84 -5.27 15.28
N GLY A 125 4.93 -6.33 16.10
CA GLY A 125 4.71 -7.69 15.63
C GLY A 125 3.24 -8.02 15.43
N VAL A 126 2.91 -8.71 14.35
CA VAL A 126 1.54 -9.11 14.02
C VAL A 126 1.51 -10.49 13.40
N ARG A 127 0.42 -11.23 13.65
CA ARG A 127 0.08 -12.46 12.96
C ARG A 127 -1.41 -12.46 12.65
N GLU A 128 -1.75 -12.53 11.37
CA GLU A 128 -3.13 -12.63 10.89
C GLU A 128 -3.18 -13.57 9.69
N ALA A 129 -4.19 -14.45 9.63
CA ALA A 129 -4.47 -15.31 8.47
C ALA A 129 -3.23 -16.08 7.91
N GLY A 130 -2.32 -16.50 8.80
CA GLY A 130 -1.09 -17.22 8.41
C GLY A 130 0.07 -16.33 7.94
N LEU A 131 -0.13 -15.02 7.83
CA LEU A 131 0.90 -14.02 7.57
C LEU A 131 1.43 -13.49 8.90
N ALA A 132 2.74 -13.34 9.01
CA ALA A 132 3.36 -12.82 10.22
C ALA A 132 4.43 -11.78 9.90
N TYR A 133 4.50 -10.75 10.72
CA TYR A 133 5.65 -9.87 10.79
C TYR A 133 6.20 -9.90 12.21
N CYS A 134 7.47 -10.25 12.31
CA CYS A 134 8.23 -10.28 13.55
C CYS A 134 9.27 -9.15 13.54
N PRO A 135 9.22 -8.23 14.51
CA PRO A 135 10.17 -7.14 14.61
C PRO A 135 11.60 -7.68 14.74
N SER A 136 12.48 -7.17 13.89
CA SER A 136 13.92 -7.36 13.99
C SER A 136 14.60 -6.03 14.25
N ASP A 137 15.75 -6.10 14.89
CA ASP A 137 16.65 -4.97 14.98
C ASP A 137 17.22 -4.64 13.60
N LEU A 138 17.05 -3.40 13.14
CA LEU A 138 17.41 -3.00 11.77
C LEU A 138 18.93 -3.04 11.51
N GLU A 139 19.77 -2.93 12.56
CA GLU A 139 21.23 -2.97 12.41
C GLU A 139 21.77 -4.40 12.41
N THR A 140 21.27 -5.24 13.32
CA THR A 140 21.80 -6.59 13.55
C THR A 140 20.98 -7.68 12.86
N GLY A 141 19.77 -7.38 12.41
CA GLY A 141 18.81 -8.33 11.84
C GLY A 141 18.29 -9.37 12.84
N LYS A 142 18.59 -9.22 14.13
CA LYS A 142 18.22 -10.18 15.18
C LYS A 142 16.80 -9.93 15.67
N ALA A 143 16.14 -11.00 16.11
CA ALA A 143 14.82 -10.91 16.70
C ALA A 143 14.90 -10.02 17.95
N ARG A 144 13.92 -9.14 18.15
CA ARG A 144 13.83 -8.38 19.40
C ARG A 144 13.51 -9.35 20.53
N ALA A 145 14.23 -9.24 21.65
CA ALA A 145 14.16 -10.21 22.75
C ALA A 145 12.77 -10.34 23.39
N ASP A 146 11.96 -9.28 23.31
CA ASP A 146 10.61 -9.24 23.88
C ASP A 146 9.52 -9.77 22.93
N CYS A 147 9.88 -10.24 21.74
CA CYS A 147 8.95 -10.79 20.75
C CYS A 147 8.78 -12.31 20.89
N ILE A 148 7.53 -12.79 20.80
CA ILE A 148 7.18 -14.23 20.89
C ILE A 148 7.29 -14.94 19.52
N CYS A 149 7.41 -14.17 18.43
CA CYS A 149 7.46 -14.66 17.05
C CYS A 149 8.85 -15.15 16.62
N ARG A 150 8.91 -15.83 15.47
CA ARG A 150 10.13 -16.35 14.84
C ARG A 150 10.41 -15.59 13.55
N LEU A 151 11.66 -15.14 13.36
CA LEU A 151 12.04 -14.37 12.16
C LEU A 151 11.96 -15.18 10.86
N GLU A 152 12.09 -16.50 10.97
CA GLU A 152 11.96 -17.42 9.83
C GLU A 152 10.55 -17.40 9.23
N GLU A 153 9.56 -16.98 10.04
CA GLU A 153 8.16 -16.90 9.65
C GLU A 153 7.78 -15.49 9.16
N ASN A 154 8.74 -14.56 9.05
CA ASN A 154 8.47 -13.21 8.52
C ASN A 154 8.02 -13.27 7.07
N PHE A 155 6.84 -12.69 6.83
CA PHE A 155 6.28 -12.52 5.51
C PHE A 155 7.18 -11.68 4.59
N GLU A 156 8.01 -10.80 5.14
CA GLU A 156 8.97 -10.00 4.37
C GLU A 156 9.90 -10.84 3.48
N ARG A 157 10.17 -12.08 3.88
CA ARG A 157 11.00 -13.03 3.12
C ARG A 157 10.27 -13.69 1.95
N SER A 158 8.94 -13.52 1.87
CA SER A 158 8.11 -14.02 0.78
C SER A 158 8.33 -13.20 -0.48
N SER A 159 8.26 -13.84 -1.65
CA SER A 159 8.22 -13.13 -2.94
C SER A 159 7.00 -12.23 -3.12
N LYS A 160 5.96 -12.43 -2.30
CA LYS A 160 4.76 -11.56 -2.24
C LYS A 160 4.91 -10.36 -1.30
N SER A 161 6.04 -10.22 -0.61
CA SER A 161 6.35 -8.99 0.13
C SER A 161 6.53 -7.83 -0.83
N CYS A 162 5.97 -6.67 -0.49
CA CYS A 162 6.22 -5.42 -1.19
C CYS A 162 7.12 -4.45 -0.41
N LEU A 163 7.86 -4.95 0.58
CA LEU A 163 8.68 -4.11 1.45
C LEU A 163 9.89 -3.54 0.72
N ALA A 164 10.47 -4.30 -0.21
CA ALA A 164 11.57 -3.83 -1.05
C ALA A 164 11.10 -2.62 -1.87
N GLU A 165 9.94 -2.68 -2.50
CA GLU A 165 9.34 -1.61 -3.30
C GLU A 165 8.96 -0.38 -2.47
N PHE A 166 8.74 -0.55 -1.16
CA PHE A 166 8.54 0.58 -0.26
C PHE A 166 9.86 1.34 0.01
N PHE A 167 10.99 0.63 0.07
CA PHE A 167 12.30 1.18 0.38
C PHE A 167 13.13 1.58 -0.84
N ASP A 168 13.00 0.85 -1.95
CA ASP A 168 13.65 1.13 -3.21
C ASP A 168 13.11 2.45 -3.76
N LEU A 169 13.98 3.45 -3.75
CA LEU A 169 13.80 4.77 -4.33
C LEU A 169 14.86 5.01 -5.40
#